data_AF-A0A847N1L0-F1
#
_entry.id   AF-A0A847N1L0-F1
#
_cell.length_a   1.000
_cell.length_b   1.000
_cell.length_c   1.000
_cell.angle_alpha   90.00
_cell.angle_beta   90.00
_cell.angle_gamma   90.00
#
_symmetry.space_group_name_H-M   'P 1'
#
loop_
_entity.id
_entity.type
_entity.pdbx_description
1 polymer ?
#
loop_
_entity_poly.entity_id
_entity_poly.type
_entity_poly.pdbx_seq_one_letter_code
_entity_poly.pdbx_strand_id
1 'polypeptide(L)'
;KTEFLVPYQHMHASYPGCGDLFASLLLGFLLNKESFRTAVMASATYTSLAIERTLLAGYERRHGVMPSLIFADLAQRKVSYGA
;
A
#
# COMPACT_ATOMS: atom_id res chain seq x y z
N LYS A 1 -16.88 5.03 21.56
CA LYS A 1 -16.32 5.26 20.21
C LYS A 1 -15.08 4.37 20.12
N THR A 2 -15.16 3.24 19.42
CA THR A 2 -14.02 2.31 19.32
C THR A 2 -13.02 2.89 18.33
N GLU A 3 -11.82 3.25 18.80
CA GLU A 3 -10.79 3.80 17.93
C GLU A 3 -10.29 2.74 16.95
N PHE A 4 -10.14 3.12 15.68
CA PHE A 4 -9.54 2.29 14.65
C PHE A 4 -8.15 2.84 14.34
N LEU A 5 -7.13 2.14 14.83
CA LEU A 5 -5.74 2.47 14.58
C LEU A 5 -5.17 1.54 13.50
N VAL A 6 -4.43 2.12 12.57
CA VAL A 6 -3.74 1.40 11.51
C VAL A 6 -2.27 1.30 11.91
N PRO A 7 -1.73 0.09 12.10
CA PRO A 7 -0.31 -0.06 12.39
C PRO A 7 0.48 0.42 11.17
N TYR A 8 1.46 1.28 11.39
CA TYR A 8 2.39 1.72 10.36
C TYR A 8 3.80 1.70 10.90
N GLN A 9 4.77 1.39 10.04
CA GLN A 9 6.18 1.60 10.34
C GLN A 9 6.60 2.93 9.72
N HIS A 10 7.14 3.82 10.56
CA HIS A 10 7.63 5.09 10.10
C HIS A 10 8.90 4.89 9.27
N MET A 11 8.83 5.15 7.97
CA MET A 11 9.97 5.05 7.07
C MET A 11 10.72 6.39 7.04
N HIS A 12 12.05 6.37 7.16
CA HIS A 12 12.91 7.57 7.05
C HIS A 12 13.06 8.09 5.60
N ALA A 13 12.18 7.68 4.69
CA ALA A 13 12.16 8.10 3.30
C ALA A 13 10.75 8.51 2.88
N SER A 14 10.65 9.65 2.21
CA SER A 14 9.42 10.12 1.58
C SER A 14 9.67 10.27 0.07
N TYR A 15 8.82 9.64 -0.71
CA TYR A 15 8.83 9.69 -2.17
C TYR A 15 7.55 10.40 -2.67
N PRO A 16 7.63 11.24 -3.72
CA PRO A 16 6.44 11.70 -4.43
C PRO A 16 5.58 10.51 -4.90
N GLY A 17 4.26 10.67 -4.86
CA GLY A 17 3.30 9.65 -5.32
C GLY A 17 2.90 8.58 -4.29
N CYS A 18 3.42 8.61 -3.06
CA CYS A 18 2.98 7.67 -2.01
C CYS A 18 1.48 7.80 -1.68
N GLY A 19 0.94 9.03 -1.68
CA GLY A 19 -0.49 9.28 -1.48
C GLY A 19 -1.35 8.77 -2.61
N ASP A 20 -0.93 9.00 -3.86
CA ASP A 20 -1.62 8.52 -5.06
C ASP A 20 -1.62 6.98 -5.12
N LEU A 21 -0.50 6.35 -4.74
CA LEU A 21 -0.38 4.90 -4.61
C LEU A 21 -1.35 4.37 -3.54
N PHE A 22 -1.36 4.96 -2.35
CA PHE A 22 -2.26 4.56 -1.27
C PHE A 22 -3.74 4.68 -1.70
N ALA A 23 -4.12 5.81 -2.29
CA ALA A 23 -5.49 6.05 -2.73
C ALA A 23 -5.91 5.06 -3.83
N SER A 24 -5.01 4.75 -4.77
CA SER A 24 -5.26 3.78 -5.84
C SER A 24 -5.45 2.36 -5.30
N LEU A 25 -4.61 1.94 -4.34
CA LEU A 25 -4.74 0.66 -3.65
C LEU A 25 -6.05 0.57 -2.87
N LEU A 26 -6.38 1.61 -2.11
CA LEU A 26 -7.61 1.68 -1.32
C LEU A 26 -8.84 1.56 -2.21
N LEU A 27 -8.88 2.32 -3.30
CA LEU A 27 -9.95 2.24 -4.28
C LEU A 27 -10.06 0.82 -4.86
N GLY A 28 -8.94 0.23 -5.27
CA GLY A 28 -8.90 -1.13 -5.80
C GLY A 28 -9.45 -2.18 -4.82
N PHE A 29 -9.06 -2.12 -3.55
CA PHE A 29 -9.57 -3.04 -2.52
C PHE A 29 -11.05 -2.84 -2.22
N LEU A 30 -11.53 -1.59 -2.18
CA LEU A 30 -12.95 -1.30 -2.00
C LEU A 30 -13.79 -1.79 -3.19
N LEU A 31 -13.31 -1.63 -4.43
CA LEU A 31 -13.96 -2.18 -5.63
C LEU A 31 -14.00 -3.71 -5.62
N ASN A 32 -13.04 -4.36 -4.96
CA ASN A 32 -13.04 -5.81 -4.71
C ASN A 32 -13.92 -6.23 -3.52
N LYS A 33 -14.80 -5.35 -3.03
CA LYS A 33 -15.75 -5.59 -1.93
C LYS A 33 -15.10 -5.90 -0.58
N GLU A 34 -13.86 -5.45 -0.37
CA GLU A 34 -13.25 -5.57 0.94
C GLU A 34 -13.84 -4.59 1.95
N SER A 35 -13.85 -4.99 3.22
CA SER A 35 -14.24 -4.06 4.29
C SER A 35 -13.30 -2.85 4.29
N PHE A 36 -13.83 -1.67 4.61
CA PHE A 36 -13.02 -0.45 4.71
C PHE A 36 -11.81 -0.63 5.63
N ARG A 37 -12.00 -1.32 6.77
CA ARG A 37 -10.91 -1.66 7.70
C ARG A 37 -9.80 -2.47 7.03
N THR A 38 -10.16 -3.55 6.33
CA THR A 38 -9.20 -4.40 5.62
C THR A 38 -8.50 -3.63 4.50
N ALA A 39 -9.27 -2.87 3.71
CA ALA A 39 -8.76 -2.09 2.59
C ALA A 39 -7.76 -1.03 3.04
N VAL A 40 -8.04 -0.29 4.12
CA VAL A 40 -7.12 0.71 4.68
C VAL A 40 -5.83 0.04 5.20
N MET A 41 -5.95 -1.05 5.97
CA MET A 41 -4.77 -1.76 6.48
C MET A 41 -3.90 -2.29 5.33
N ALA A 42 -4.50 -2.94 4.33
CA ALA A 42 -3.79 -3.46 3.18
C ALA A 42 -3.11 -2.32 2.38
N SER A 43 -3.82 -1.22 2.16
CA SER A 43 -3.26 -0.07 1.42
C SER A 43 -2.05 0.53 2.11
N ALA A 44 -2.11 0.68 3.44
CA ALA A 44 -0.99 1.15 4.24
C ALA A 44 0.20 0.18 4.13
N THR A 45 -0.04 -1.13 4.33
CA THR A 45 1.00 -2.16 4.24
C THR A 45 1.70 -2.20 2.88
N TYR A 46 0.94 -2.21 1.78
CA TYR A 46 1.51 -2.26 0.43
C TYR A 46 2.22 -0.95 0.05
N THR A 47 1.71 0.20 0.50
CA THR A 47 2.40 1.48 0.29
C THR A 47 3.74 1.50 1.02
N SER A 48 3.78 1.04 2.28
CA SER A 48 5.03 0.90 3.04
C SER A 48 6.02 -0.05 2.36
N LEU A 49 5.53 -1.20 1.86
CA LEU A 49 6.36 -2.17 1.13
C LEU A 49 6.94 -1.57 -0.16
N ALA A 50 6.14 -0.79 -0.90
CA ALA A 50 6.61 -0.11 -2.10
C ALA A 50 7.69 0.93 -1.79
N ILE A 51 7.51 1.73 -0.72
CA ILE A 51 8.51 2.70 -0.25
C ILE A 51 9.80 1.98 0.13
N GLU A 52 9.73 0.92 0.92
CA GLU A 52 10.87 0.14 1.37
C GLU A 52 11.66 -0.45 0.19
N ARG A 53 10.96 -1.10 -0.76
CA ARG A 53 11.62 -1.67 -1.94
C ARG A 53 12.20 -0.60 -2.87
N THR A 54 11.54 0.54 -3.00
CA THR A 54 12.06 1.68 -3.77
C THR A 54 13.36 2.21 -3.15
N LEU A 55 13.40 2.29 -1.81
CA LEU A 55 14.59 2.70 -1.07
C LEU A 55 15.74 1.70 -1.25
N LEU A 56 15.46 0.40 -1.11
CA LEU A 56 16.46 -0.67 -1.26
C LEU A 56 17.00 -0.78 -2.70
N ALA A 57 16.16 -0.48 -3.70
CA ALA A 57 16.57 -0.46 -5.10
C ALA A 57 17.45 0.75 -5.48
N GLY A 58 17.69 1.69 -4.56
CA GLY A 58 18.59 2.83 -4.78
C GLY A 58 18.03 3.90 -5.73
N TYR A 59 16.71 3.96 -5.91
CA TYR A 59 16.08 4.96 -6.79
C TYR A 59 16.20 6.37 -6.22
N GLU A 60 16.55 7.33 -7.08
CA GLU A 60 16.52 8.75 -6.74
C GLU A 60 15.10 9.19 -6.36
N ARG A 61 14.97 9.91 -5.24
CA ARG A 61 13.67 10.33 -4.69
C ARG A 61 12.79 11.11 -5.66
N ARG A 62 13.40 11.85 -6.59
CA ARG A 62 12.67 12.64 -7.61
C ARG A 62 11.85 11.79 -8.58
N HIS A 63 12.16 10.51 -8.73
CA HIS A 63 11.41 9.60 -9.60
C HIS A 63 10.13 9.04 -8.94
N GLY A 64 9.87 9.38 -7.68
CA GLY A 64 8.69 8.90 -6.96
C GLY A 64 8.83 7.48 -6.45
N VAL A 65 7.76 6.99 -5.82
CA VAL A 65 7.64 5.58 -5.42
C VAL A 65 7.56 4.71 -6.67
N MET A 66 8.07 3.48 -6.61
CA MET A 66 8.02 2.52 -7.71
C MET A 66 7.00 1.39 -7.45
N PRO A 67 5.73 1.53 -7.89
CA PRO A 67 4.69 0.54 -7.61
C PRO A 67 4.95 -0.82 -8.25
N SER A 68 5.68 -0.86 -9.37
CA SER A 68 5.98 -2.11 -10.09
C SER A 68 6.73 -3.13 -9.23
N LEU A 69 7.49 -2.67 -8.23
CA LEU A 69 8.20 -3.53 -7.28
C LEU A 69 7.27 -4.33 -6.36
N ILE A 70 5.97 -4.01 -6.30
CA ILE A 70 4.98 -4.74 -5.48
C ILE A 70 3.88 -5.41 -6.30
N PHE A 71 3.92 -5.34 -7.64
CA PHE A 71 2.86 -5.91 -8.47
C PHE A 71 2.72 -7.43 -8.32
N ALA A 72 3.82 -8.15 -8.11
CA ALA A 72 3.76 -9.59 -7.84
C ALA A 72 3.02 -9.88 -6.52
N ASP A 73 3.28 -9.10 -5.46
CA ASP A 73 2.61 -9.26 -4.16
C ASP A 73 1.12 -8.91 -4.23
N LEU A 74 0.76 -7.93 -5.07
CA LEU A 74 -0.64 -7.59 -5.34
C LEU A 74 -1.33 -8.68 -6.16
N ALA A 75 -0.67 -9.25 -7.16
CA ALA A 75 -1.23 -10.31 -8.02
C ALA A 75 -1.40 -11.64 -7.27
N GLN A 76 -0.50 -11.96 -6.33
CA GLN A 76 -0.57 -13.17 -5.51
C GLN A 76 -1.58 -13.06 -4.36
N ARG A 77 -2.11 -11.86 -4.12
CA ARG A 77 -3.07 -11.62 -3.06
C ARG A 77 -4.38 -12.35 -3.36
N LYS A 78 -4.62 -13.45 -2.66
CA LYS A 78 -5.90 -14.16 -2.72
C LYS A 78 -7.00 -13.24 -2.21
N VAL A 79 -7.94 -12.88 -3.08
CA VAL A 79 -9.19 -12.26 -2.67
C VAL A 79 -10.02 -13.36 -2.01
N SER A 80 -9.94 -13.46 -0.68
CA SER A 80 -10.91 -14.26 0.07
C SER A 80 -12.23 -13.51 0.04
N TYR A 81 -13.05 -13.78 -0.97
CA TYR A 81 -14.47 -13.46 -0.89
C TYR A 81 -14.99 -14.18 0.36
N GLY A 82 -15.50 -13.42 1.32
CA GLY A 82 -16.17 -14.00 2.48
C GLY A 82 -17.26 -14.96 1.98
N ALA A 83 -17.22 -16.18 2.49
CA ALA A 83 -18.30 -17.16 2.41
C ALA A 83 -19.57 -16.61 3.09
#